data_AF-A0A847HIU1-F1
#
_entry.id   AF-A0A847HIU1-F1
#
_cell.length_a   1.000
_cell.length_b   1.000
_cell.length_c   1.000
_cell.angle_alpha   90.00
_cell.angle_beta   90.00
_cell.angle_gamma   90.00
#
_symmetry.space_group_name_H-M   'P 1'
#
loop_
_entity.id
_entity.type
_entity.pdbx_description
1 polymer ?
#
loop_
_entity_poly.entity_id
_entity_poly.type
_entity_poly.pdbx_seq_one_letter_code
_entity_poly.pdbx_strand_id
1 'polypeptide(L)'
;DKSLGGTAAVIFWNLPAGLGSHNQSDLRLDARLAALLMSIPAVRGVEVGLGQQQAHGQRPAADPVTFSSEAGWLRTSNYAGGLEGGMTNGEPLILRFRMKPLPANTGLPSVDLQTGQPATPAFYRSDTQALTAAAVVAESVVAIELASQLLEMTGGSTLEQISTRLEDLRARQKRLPR
;
A
#
# COMPACT_ATOMS: atom_id res chain seq x y z
N ASP A 1 -31.93 -1.16 -3.57
CA ASP A 1 -30.83 -0.97 -2.61
C ASP A 1 -29.49 -0.98 -3.30
N LYS A 2 -28.79 0.15 -3.25
CA LYS A 2 -27.56 0.39 -4.01
C LYS A 2 -26.37 -0.16 -3.23
N SER A 3 -25.50 -0.93 -3.90
CA SER A 3 -24.19 -1.29 -3.34
C SER A 3 -23.37 -0.02 -3.06
N LEU A 4 -22.54 -0.06 -2.04
CA LEU A 4 -21.64 1.01 -1.62
C LEU A 4 -20.18 0.63 -1.90
N GLY A 5 -19.43 1.61 -2.37
CA GLY A 5 -17.97 1.56 -2.43
C GLY A 5 -17.36 2.19 -1.17
N GLY A 6 -16.12 2.64 -1.29
CA GLY A 6 -15.51 3.50 -0.28
C GLY A 6 -13.99 3.52 -0.36
N THR A 7 -13.37 4.07 0.69
CA THR A 7 -11.92 4.17 0.81
C THR A 7 -11.49 3.49 2.10
N ALA A 8 -10.47 2.65 2.04
CA ALA A 8 -9.85 2.05 3.21
C ALA A 8 -8.34 2.28 3.17
N ALA A 9 -7.70 2.07 4.32
CA ALA A 9 -6.25 2.16 4.46
C ALA A 9 -5.71 0.95 5.20
N VAL A 10 -4.52 0.51 4.80
CA VAL A 10 -3.71 -0.49 5.51
C VAL A 10 -2.42 0.19 5.96
N ILE A 11 -2.01 -0.11 7.19
CA ILE A 11 -0.89 0.58 7.84
C ILE A 11 0.08 -0.46 8.38
N PHE A 12 1.34 -0.36 7.98
CA PHE A 12 2.42 -1.24 8.43
C PHE A 12 3.42 -0.46 9.26
N TRP A 13 3.65 -0.93 10.48
CA TRP A 13 4.51 -0.30 11.47
C TRP A 13 5.87 -0.98 11.53
N ASN A 14 6.87 -0.25 12.02
CA ASN A 14 8.20 -0.79 12.35
C ASN A 14 8.95 -1.44 11.18
N LEU A 15 8.65 -1.03 9.95
CA LEU A 15 9.44 -1.43 8.79
C LEU A 15 10.84 -0.80 8.88
N PRO A 16 11.91 -1.56 8.61
CA PRO A 16 13.23 -0.96 8.46
C PRO A 16 13.22 0.02 7.28
N ALA A 17 14.07 1.05 7.33
CA ALA A 17 14.28 1.88 6.15
C ALA A 17 14.99 1.08 5.05
N GLY A 18 14.71 1.34 3.79
CA GLY A 18 15.42 0.77 2.64
C GLY A 18 14.81 -0.48 2.00
N LEU A 19 13.58 -0.90 2.35
CA LEU A 19 12.85 -1.89 1.56
C LEU A 19 12.47 -1.29 0.20
N GLY A 20 12.62 -2.04 -0.89
CA GLY A 20 12.48 -1.53 -2.26
C GLY A 20 13.75 -0.89 -2.81
N SER A 21 13.63 -0.20 -3.93
CA SER A 21 14.76 0.46 -4.59
C SER A 21 14.34 1.72 -5.35
N HIS A 22 15.27 2.65 -5.53
CA HIS A 22 15.11 3.81 -6.43
C HIS A 22 15.69 3.56 -7.83
N ASN A 23 16.42 2.45 -8.02
CA ASN A 23 17.27 2.21 -9.19
C ASN A 23 16.50 1.99 -10.49
N GLN A 24 15.42 1.20 -10.41
CA GLN A 24 14.59 0.83 -11.57
C GLN A 24 13.13 0.99 -11.19
N SER A 25 12.30 1.41 -12.14
CA SER A 25 10.89 1.74 -11.89
C SER A 25 10.09 0.58 -11.31
N ASP A 26 10.39 -0.65 -11.74
CA ASP A 26 9.74 -1.88 -11.29
C ASP A 26 10.28 -2.39 -9.95
N LEU A 27 11.40 -1.87 -9.45
CA LEU A 27 11.93 -2.15 -8.11
C LEU A 27 11.46 -1.12 -7.07
N ARG A 28 10.80 -0.04 -7.51
CA ARG A 28 10.22 0.95 -6.60
C ARG A 28 9.04 0.34 -5.85
N LEU A 29 9.09 0.42 -4.52
CA LEU A 29 8.12 -0.24 -3.66
C LEU A 29 6.72 0.38 -3.79
N ASP A 30 6.61 1.69 -3.95
CA ASP A 30 5.34 2.37 -4.23
C ASP A 30 4.68 1.85 -5.51
N ALA A 31 5.44 1.66 -6.59
CA ALA A 31 4.94 1.12 -7.85
C ALA A 31 4.44 -0.33 -7.70
N ARG A 32 5.20 -1.18 -7.00
CA ARG A 32 4.81 -2.58 -6.72
C ARG A 32 3.55 -2.67 -5.88
N LEU A 33 3.50 -1.92 -4.78
CA LEU A 33 2.36 -1.89 -3.86
C LEU A 33 1.11 -1.31 -4.54
N ALA A 34 1.27 -0.28 -5.37
CA ALA A 34 0.17 0.25 -6.17
C ALA A 34 -0.39 -0.78 -7.14
N ALA A 35 0.46 -1.53 -7.83
CA ALA A 35 0.03 -2.61 -8.73
C ALA A 35 -0.72 -3.71 -7.98
N LEU A 36 -0.20 -4.16 -6.83
CA LEU A 36 -0.85 -5.17 -5.99
C LEU A 36 -2.23 -4.71 -5.50
N LEU A 37 -2.33 -3.50 -4.96
CA LEU A 37 -3.60 -2.97 -4.48
C LEU A 37 -4.60 -2.74 -5.61
N MET A 38 -4.14 -2.25 -6.78
CA MET A 38 -4.99 -2.05 -7.94
C MET A 38 -5.49 -3.38 -8.55
N SER A 39 -4.77 -4.48 -8.33
CA SER A 39 -5.17 -5.82 -8.78
C SER A 39 -6.38 -6.38 -8.01
N ILE A 40 -6.68 -5.85 -6.83
CA ILE A 40 -7.81 -6.29 -6.01
C ILE A 40 -9.12 -5.96 -6.74
N PRO A 41 -10.05 -6.92 -6.90
CA PRO A 41 -11.31 -6.69 -7.58
C PRO A 41 -12.06 -5.47 -7.05
N ALA A 42 -12.58 -4.65 -7.99
CA ALA A 42 -13.29 -3.40 -7.74
C ALA A 42 -12.45 -2.23 -7.17
N VAL A 43 -11.14 -2.39 -6.94
CA VAL A 43 -10.26 -1.24 -6.67
C VAL A 43 -10.09 -0.39 -7.93
N ARG A 44 -10.10 0.93 -7.75
CA ARG A 44 -10.04 1.94 -8.83
C ARG A 44 -9.11 3.11 -8.54
N GLY A 45 -8.47 3.13 -7.38
CA GLY A 45 -7.52 4.16 -7.00
C GLY A 45 -6.68 3.68 -5.85
N VAL A 46 -5.39 4.03 -5.87
CA VAL A 46 -4.43 3.73 -4.81
C VAL A 46 -3.62 5.00 -4.55
N GLU A 47 -3.30 5.26 -3.29
CA GLU A 47 -2.43 6.35 -2.87
C GLU A 47 -1.51 5.90 -1.74
N VAL A 48 -0.31 6.48 -1.70
CA VAL A 48 0.61 6.36 -0.58
C VAL A 48 0.44 7.61 0.29
N GLY A 49 0.37 7.42 1.62
CA GLY A 49 0.28 8.51 2.59
C GLY A 49 -0.89 9.44 2.34
N LEU A 50 -0.58 10.72 2.13
CA LEU A 50 -1.52 11.79 1.77
C LEU A 50 -1.26 12.29 0.33
N GLY A 51 -0.86 11.40 -0.59
CA GLY A 51 -0.48 11.75 -1.95
C GLY A 51 -1.49 12.63 -2.70
N GLN A 52 -2.81 12.37 -2.54
CA GLN A 52 -3.83 13.25 -3.12
C GLN A 52 -3.76 14.68 -2.54
N GLN A 53 -3.62 14.83 -1.23
CA GLN A 53 -3.52 16.15 -0.59
C GLN A 53 -2.23 16.88 -0.99
N GLN A 54 -1.10 16.16 -1.08
CA GLN A 54 0.17 16.71 -1.57
C GLN A 54 0.06 17.20 -3.02
N ALA A 55 -0.58 16.42 -3.90
CA ALA A 55 -0.81 16.80 -5.29
C ALA A 55 -1.68 18.07 -5.43
N HIS A 56 -2.55 18.34 -4.46
CA HIS A 56 -3.36 19.56 -4.41
C HIS A 56 -2.72 20.70 -3.62
N GLY A 57 -1.45 20.57 -3.18
CA GLY A 57 -0.76 21.61 -2.40
C GLY A 57 -1.31 21.82 -0.99
N GLN A 58 -2.11 20.89 -0.47
CA GLN A 58 -2.70 20.95 0.88
C GLN A 58 -1.75 20.46 1.97
N ARG A 59 -0.64 19.83 1.57
CA ARG A 59 0.43 19.31 2.42
C ARG A 59 1.80 19.65 1.81
N PRO A 60 2.86 19.79 2.63
CA PRO A 60 4.23 19.94 2.15
C PRO A 60 4.65 18.82 1.18
N ALA A 61 5.57 19.14 0.27
CA ALA A 61 6.09 18.20 -0.73
C ALA A 61 6.97 17.09 -0.14
N ALA A 62 7.53 17.31 1.06
CA ALA A 62 8.40 16.36 1.74
C ALA A 62 8.19 16.44 3.26
N ASP A 63 8.57 15.37 3.95
CA ASP A 63 8.56 15.30 5.40
C ASP A 63 9.93 15.75 5.98
N PRO A 64 9.98 16.75 6.87
CA PRO A 64 11.25 17.21 7.45
C PRO A 64 11.96 16.13 8.26
N VAL A 65 13.27 16.01 8.08
CA VAL A 65 14.14 15.07 8.79
C VAL A 65 14.93 15.80 9.87
N THR A 66 14.96 15.21 11.06
CA THR A 66 15.73 15.70 12.22
C THR A 66 16.57 14.55 12.80
N PHE A 67 17.56 14.87 13.62
CA PHE A 67 18.42 13.89 14.26
C PHE A 67 18.53 14.16 15.76
N SER A 68 18.47 13.11 16.57
CA SER A 68 18.74 13.12 18.00
C SER A 68 19.78 12.05 18.35
N SER A 69 20.72 12.37 19.24
CA SER A 69 21.71 11.41 19.73
C SER A 69 21.09 10.22 20.46
N GLU A 70 19.90 10.38 21.02
CA GLU A 70 19.19 9.33 21.76
C GLU A 70 18.32 8.46 20.85
N ALA A 71 17.61 9.06 19.90
CA ALA A 71 16.60 8.39 19.09
C ALA A 71 17.06 8.06 17.65
N GLY A 72 18.13 8.68 17.17
CA GLY A 72 18.59 8.60 15.78
C GLY A 72 17.84 9.57 14.86
N TRP A 73 17.59 9.15 13.62
CA TRP A 73 16.81 9.93 12.64
C TRP A 73 15.32 9.92 12.96
N LEU A 74 14.68 11.08 12.85
CA LEU A 74 13.26 11.30 13.15
C LEU A 74 12.62 12.13 12.04
N ARG A 75 11.31 11.94 11.79
CA ARG A 75 10.50 12.87 11.01
C ARG A 75 9.46 13.58 11.86
N THR A 76 9.18 14.84 11.53
CA THR A 76 8.12 15.62 12.20
C THR A 76 6.73 15.38 11.61
N SER A 77 6.65 14.67 10.49
CA SER A 77 5.43 14.33 9.78
C SER A 77 5.62 13.05 8.96
N ASN A 78 4.53 12.48 8.47
CA ASN A 78 4.53 11.30 7.59
C ASN A 78 3.49 11.46 6.47
N TYR A 79 3.61 12.56 5.71
CA TYR A 79 2.77 12.82 4.54
C TYR A 79 3.12 11.90 3.37
N ALA A 80 4.39 11.52 3.25
CA ALA A 80 4.90 10.56 2.28
C ALA A 80 4.44 9.12 2.56
N GLY A 81 3.83 8.86 3.73
CA GLY A 81 3.25 7.57 4.06
C GLY A 81 4.26 6.44 4.14
N GLY A 82 5.44 6.71 4.69
CA GLY A 82 6.50 5.74 4.92
C GLY A 82 7.36 5.42 3.70
N LEU A 83 7.12 6.03 2.53
CA LEU A 83 7.91 5.81 1.31
C LEU A 83 8.52 7.10 0.77
N GLU A 84 9.81 7.07 0.46
CA GLU A 84 10.51 8.14 -0.26
C GLU A 84 11.40 7.52 -1.34
N GLY A 85 11.34 8.03 -2.57
CA GLY A 85 12.15 7.52 -3.68
C GLY A 85 11.90 6.04 -4.01
N GLY A 86 10.72 5.50 -3.70
CA GLY A 86 10.41 4.08 -3.90
C GLY A 86 10.97 3.15 -2.82
N MET A 87 11.41 3.67 -1.69
CA MET A 87 11.93 2.87 -0.56
C MET A 87 11.24 3.20 0.75
N THR A 88 11.15 2.24 1.68
CA THR A 88 10.72 2.55 3.04
C THR A 88 11.66 3.52 3.72
N ASN A 89 11.09 4.44 4.49
CA ASN A 89 11.86 5.52 5.09
C ASN A 89 11.96 5.40 6.63
N GLY A 90 11.32 4.37 7.21
CA GLY A 90 11.29 4.07 8.65
C GLY A 90 10.02 4.56 9.37
N GLU A 91 9.27 5.48 8.77
CA GLU A 91 7.95 5.86 9.25
C GLU A 91 6.89 4.78 8.91
N PRO A 92 5.70 4.83 9.53
CA PRO A 92 4.61 3.92 9.19
C PRO A 92 4.28 3.97 7.70
N LEU A 93 4.28 2.82 7.05
CA LEU A 93 3.84 2.70 5.66
C LEU A 93 2.31 2.80 5.63
N ILE A 94 1.78 3.81 4.96
CA ILE A 94 0.35 4.07 4.86
C ILE A 94 -0.04 3.95 3.39
N LEU A 95 -0.88 2.96 3.08
CA LEU A 95 -1.46 2.78 1.76
C LEU A 95 -2.96 2.93 1.86
N ARG A 96 -3.57 3.68 0.94
CA ARG A 96 -5.02 3.78 0.85
C ARG A 96 -5.49 3.34 -0.52
N PHE A 97 -6.65 2.70 -0.55
CA PHE A 97 -7.24 2.24 -1.80
C PHE A 97 -8.73 2.58 -1.83
N ARG A 98 -9.25 2.82 -3.04
CA ARG A 98 -10.63 3.22 -3.33
C ARG A 98 -11.32 2.11 -4.09
N MET A 99 -12.37 1.56 -3.51
CA MET A 99 -13.18 0.51 -4.10
C MET A 99 -14.49 1.09 -4.63
N LYS A 100 -14.84 0.78 -5.89
CA LYS A 100 -16.15 1.12 -6.44
C LYS A 100 -17.24 0.22 -5.83
N PRO A 101 -18.52 0.63 -5.86
CA PRO A 101 -19.64 -0.28 -5.60
C PRO A 101 -19.57 -1.55 -6.44
N LEU A 102 -20.00 -2.67 -5.85
CA LEU A 102 -20.06 -3.94 -6.55
C LEU A 102 -21.23 -3.93 -7.54
N PRO A 103 -21.02 -4.40 -8.79
CA PRO A 103 -22.00 -4.17 -9.86
C PRO A 103 -23.19 -5.15 -9.87
N ALA A 104 -23.31 -6.02 -8.85
CA ALA A 104 -24.15 -7.21 -8.89
C ALA A 104 -25.66 -6.99 -8.89
N ASN A 105 -26.12 -5.83 -8.42
CA ASN A 105 -27.53 -5.45 -8.42
C ASN A 105 -27.72 -4.01 -8.87
N THR A 106 -27.00 -3.62 -9.93
CA THR A 106 -26.99 -2.23 -10.39
C THR A 106 -28.26 -1.82 -11.12
N GLY A 107 -29.04 -2.79 -11.63
CA GLY A 107 -30.19 -2.52 -12.48
C GLY A 107 -29.84 -1.78 -13.77
N LEU A 108 -28.56 -1.80 -14.17
CA LEU A 108 -28.10 -1.11 -15.37
C LEU A 108 -28.51 -1.92 -16.61
N PRO A 109 -28.90 -1.25 -17.70
CA PRO A 109 -29.15 -1.90 -18.98
C PRO A 109 -27.93 -2.67 -19.47
N SER A 110 -28.18 -3.81 -20.11
CA SER A 110 -27.17 -4.62 -20.80
C SER A 110 -27.76 -5.15 -22.09
N VAL A 111 -27.01 -6.03 -22.75
CA VAL A 111 -27.44 -6.79 -23.92
C VAL A 111 -27.20 -8.28 -23.70
N ASP A 112 -28.02 -9.10 -24.35
CA ASP A 112 -27.72 -10.51 -24.54
C ASP A 112 -26.67 -10.64 -25.66
N LEU A 113 -25.53 -11.25 -25.35
CA LEU A 113 -24.40 -11.38 -26.27
C LEU A 113 -24.66 -12.36 -27.43
N GLN A 114 -25.69 -13.21 -27.35
CA GLN A 114 -26.07 -14.12 -28.44
C GLN A 114 -27.02 -13.45 -29.43
N THR A 115 -27.95 -12.63 -28.94
CA THR A 115 -29.05 -12.07 -29.75
C THR A 115 -28.86 -10.58 -30.07
N GLY A 116 -27.98 -9.89 -29.34
CA GLY A 116 -27.79 -8.44 -29.44
C GLY A 116 -28.96 -7.62 -28.89
N GLN A 117 -29.98 -8.26 -28.29
CA GLN A 117 -31.17 -7.58 -27.80
C GLN A 117 -30.97 -7.01 -26.38
N PRO A 118 -31.68 -5.94 -26.00
CA PRO A 118 -31.65 -5.41 -24.64
C PRO A 118 -31.98 -6.48 -23.60
N ALA A 119 -31.15 -6.57 -22.57
CA ALA A 119 -31.32 -7.53 -21.47
C ALA A 119 -30.97 -6.89 -20.13
N THR A 120 -31.45 -7.48 -19.04
CA THR A 120 -31.05 -7.08 -17.69
C THR A 120 -29.99 -8.07 -17.18
N PRO A 121 -28.84 -7.60 -16.66
CA PRO A 121 -27.85 -8.48 -16.04
C PRO A 121 -28.46 -9.35 -14.94
N ALA A 122 -28.07 -10.62 -14.90
CA ALA A 122 -28.46 -11.51 -13.82
C ALA A 122 -27.85 -11.05 -12.49
N PHE A 123 -28.66 -11.10 -11.44
CA PHE A 123 -28.20 -10.89 -10.07
C PHE A 123 -27.34 -12.07 -9.63
N TYR A 124 -26.13 -11.80 -9.11
CA TYR A 124 -25.17 -12.85 -8.74
C TYR A 124 -24.57 -12.76 -7.34
N ARG A 125 -24.85 -11.69 -6.57
CA ARG A 125 -24.48 -11.55 -5.15
C ARG A 125 -25.28 -10.44 -4.47
N SER A 126 -25.53 -10.59 -3.17
CA SER A 126 -26.46 -9.75 -2.38
C SER A 126 -25.82 -8.77 -1.41
N ASP A 127 -24.50 -8.83 -1.21
CA ASP A 127 -23.82 -7.95 -0.29
C ASP A 127 -23.89 -6.49 -0.72
N THR A 128 -24.16 -5.62 0.24
CA THR A 128 -24.29 -4.18 0.02
C THR A 128 -22.92 -3.49 0.01
N GLN A 129 -21.91 -4.08 0.65
CA GLN A 129 -20.55 -3.56 0.72
C GLN A 129 -19.56 -4.71 0.92
N ALA A 130 -18.35 -4.59 0.33
CA ALA A 130 -17.25 -5.52 0.60
C ALA A 130 -15.89 -4.82 0.84
N LEU A 131 -15.86 -3.51 1.10
CA LEU A 131 -14.63 -2.77 1.36
C LEU A 131 -13.89 -3.28 2.60
N THR A 132 -14.61 -3.73 3.64
CA THR A 132 -13.97 -4.28 4.85
C THR A 132 -13.25 -5.60 4.55
N ALA A 133 -13.88 -6.48 3.78
CA ALA A 133 -13.23 -7.71 3.31
C ALA A 133 -12.06 -7.40 2.38
N ALA A 134 -12.20 -6.41 1.50
CA ALA A 134 -11.11 -5.96 0.62
C ALA A 134 -9.92 -5.40 1.41
N ALA A 135 -10.13 -4.79 2.58
CA ALA A 135 -9.04 -4.31 3.44
C ALA A 135 -8.19 -5.47 3.99
N VAL A 136 -8.81 -6.59 4.36
CA VAL A 136 -8.09 -7.81 4.79
C VAL A 136 -7.27 -8.40 3.63
N VAL A 137 -7.84 -8.41 2.42
CA VAL A 137 -7.12 -8.85 1.22
C VAL A 137 -5.94 -7.92 0.94
N ALA A 138 -6.15 -6.60 1.01
CA ALA A 138 -5.11 -5.59 0.83
C ALA A 138 -3.97 -5.74 1.83
N GLU A 139 -4.29 -5.95 3.11
CA GLU A 139 -3.30 -6.20 4.15
C GLU A 139 -2.46 -7.44 3.83
N SER A 140 -3.14 -8.54 3.48
CA SER A 140 -2.50 -9.82 3.17
C SER A 140 -1.54 -9.73 1.98
N VAL A 141 -1.98 -9.14 0.86
CA VAL A 141 -1.14 -9.06 -0.35
C VAL A 141 0.06 -8.12 -0.16
N VAL A 142 -0.11 -7.04 0.61
CA VAL A 142 0.99 -6.13 0.93
C VAL A 142 1.96 -6.77 1.91
N ALA A 143 1.48 -7.50 2.92
CA ALA A 143 2.33 -8.20 3.88
C ALA A 143 3.26 -9.21 3.20
N ILE A 144 2.75 -9.93 2.20
CA ILE A 144 3.55 -10.89 1.41
C ILE A 144 4.66 -10.16 0.63
N GLU A 145 4.35 -9.04 -0.03
CA GLU A 145 5.37 -8.27 -0.75
C GLU A 145 6.41 -7.67 0.21
N LEU A 146 5.98 -7.12 1.35
CA LEU A 146 6.90 -6.60 2.36
C LEU A 146 7.81 -7.68 2.93
N ALA A 147 7.30 -8.90 3.13
CA ALA A 147 8.11 -10.04 3.54
C ALA A 147 9.14 -10.40 2.45
N SER A 148 8.75 -10.40 1.18
CA SER A 148 9.67 -10.62 0.05
C SER A 148 10.80 -9.58 0.03
N GLN A 149 10.46 -8.28 0.15
CA GLN A 149 11.43 -7.19 0.19
C GLN A 149 12.35 -7.27 1.41
N LEU A 150 11.81 -7.69 2.57
CA LEU A 150 12.60 -7.90 3.78
C LEU A 150 13.64 -9.01 3.56
N LEU A 151 13.23 -10.14 2.96
CA LEU A 151 14.11 -11.25 2.65
C LEU A 151 15.18 -10.87 1.62
N GLU A 152 14.84 -10.07 0.61
CA GLU A 152 15.81 -9.54 -0.37
C GLU A 152 16.86 -8.65 0.32
N MET A 153 16.42 -7.78 1.23
CA MET A 153 17.30 -6.86 1.94
C MET A 153 18.19 -7.55 2.99
N THR A 154 17.66 -8.50 3.76
CA THR A 154 18.43 -9.18 4.82
C THR A 154 19.22 -10.38 4.28
N GLY A 155 18.72 -11.04 3.23
CA GLY A 155 19.14 -12.39 2.86
C GLY A 155 18.96 -13.39 4.02
N GLY A 156 19.68 -14.51 3.93
CA GLY A 156 19.66 -15.58 4.95
C GLY A 156 18.68 -16.69 4.60
N SER A 157 18.86 -17.86 5.21
CA SER A 157 18.05 -19.06 4.94
C SER A 157 17.32 -19.59 6.18
N THR A 158 17.57 -18.99 7.35
CA THR A 158 16.88 -19.31 8.60
C THR A 158 16.34 -18.05 9.25
N LEU A 159 15.28 -18.19 10.05
CA LEU A 159 14.68 -17.07 10.77
C LEU A 159 15.68 -16.40 11.74
N GLU A 160 16.56 -17.18 12.36
CA GLU A 160 17.62 -16.68 13.25
C GLU A 160 18.60 -15.76 12.50
N GLN A 161 19.06 -16.18 11.32
CA GLN A 161 19.94 -15.36 10.48
C GLN A 161 19.25 -14.06 10.04
N ILE A 162 18.00 -14.17 9.58
CA ILE A 162 17.20 -13.01 9.14
C ILE A 162 17.00 -12.03 10.31
N SER A 163 16.64 -12.53 11.49
CA SER A 163 16.39 -11.70 12.68
C SER A 163 17.65 -10.97 13.14
N THR A 164 18.78 -11.67 13.23
CA THR A 164 20.07 -11.09 13.60
C THR A 164 20.47 -9.96 12.64
N ARG A 165 20.36 -10.20 11.33
CA ARG A 165 20.70 -9.20 10.31
C ARG A 165 19.77 -7.99 10.33
N LEU A 166 18.49 -8.21 10.61
CA LEU A 166 17.50 -7.13 10.76
C LEU A 166 17.80 -6.26 11.99
N GLU A 167 18.19 -6.86 13.11
CA GLU A 167 18.61 -6.13 14.32
C GLU A 167 19.86 -5.30 14.06
N ASP A 168 20.88 -5.88 13.40
CA ASP A 168 22.10 -5.17 13.00
C ASP A 168 21.81 -4.01 12.04
N LEU A 169 20.90 -4.21 11.08
CA LEU A 169 20.45 -3.15 10.18
C LEU A 169 19.81 -2.01 10.97
N ARG A 170 18.86 -2.31 11.86
CA ARG A 170 18.18 -1.30 12.69
C ARG A 170 19.17 -0.55 13.57
N ALA A 171 20.15 -1.24 14.15
CA ALA A 171 21.18 -0.61 14.97
C ALA A 171 22.08 0.33 14.17
N ARG A 172 22.40 -0.01 12.91
CA ARG A 172 23.16 0.86 12.00
C ARG A 172 22.34 2.08 11.57
N GLN A 173 21.06 1.90 11.26
CA GLN A 173 20.17 2.96 10.78
C GLN A 173 19.94 4.07 11.81
N LYS A 174 20.18 3.84 13.09
CA LYS A 174 20.07 4.89 14.13
C LYS A 174 21.30 5.81 14.23
N ARG A 175 22.40 5.47 13.58
CA ARG A 175 23.69 6.17 13.73
C ARG A 175 23.90 7.17 12.61
N LEU A 176 24.72 8.20 12.87
CA LEU A 176 25.25 9.03 11.79
C LEU A 176 26.17 8.18 10.89
N PRO A 177 26.12 8.39 9.57
CA PRO A 177 27.10 7.79 8.67
C PRO A 177 28.50 8.26 9.08
N ARG A 178 29.45 7.33 9.11
CA ARG A 178 30.88 7.62 9.32
C ARG A 178 31.52 8.06 8.02
#